data_AF-A0A1G5WW57-F1
#
_entry.id   AF-A0A1G5WW57-F1
#
_cell.length_a   1.000
_cell.length_b   1.000
_cell.length_c   1.000
_cell.angle_alpha   90.00
_cell.angle_beta   90.00
_cell.angle_gamma   90.00
#
_symmetry.space_group_name_H-M   'P 1'
#
loop_
_entity.id
_entity.type
_entity.pdbx_description
1 polymer ?
#
loop_
_entity_poly.entity_id
_entity_poly.type
_entity_poly.pdbx_seq_one_letter_code
_entity_poly.pdbx_strand_id
1 'polypeptide(L)'
;MRLGERINGLFKKRDDEINADIMEEDNGGFVFISHSHKDIKKVRKIRNMMEHSGFEPICFFLKCLTDDDEVEDLIKREIDAREWFVYVDSPNSRKSKWVKTERDYIESIGSKKVINVKLDSNAPMESVSKILSKGLTIFISYCAKDGEIVWSLYHKLVEKEFRVFCAPLSLEEDSYVEEIIDNMECACELGLILAVFSKDSVNSSYFKREIDTAFGSNGLIVPLYIGDVTDNLPEEYELYLGDVDGIEVEGEITEEVLDDVAEQIAVIARDLIQSQLDELD
;
A
#
# COMPACT_ATOMS: atom_id res chain seq x y z
N MET A 1 33.53 2.91 -29.88
CA MET A 1 32.55 2.44 -28.88
C MET A 1 32.77 3.27 -27.63
N ARG A 2 31.91 4.28 -27.42
CA ARG A 2 32.13 5.35 -26.43
C ARG A 2 31.66 4.87 -25.06
N LEU A 3 32.34 5.31 -23.99
CA LEU A 3 32.08 4.93 -22.60
C LEU A 3 30.58 5.06 -22.21
N GLY A 4 29.87 6.05 -22.78
CA GLY A 4 28.43 6.25 -22.57
C GLY A 4 27.52 5.14 -23.12
N GLU A 5 27.91 4.43 -24.19
CA GLU A 5 27.13 3.30 -24.73
C GLU A 5 27.21 2.07 -23.82
N ARG A 6 28.34 1.90 -23.11
CA ARG A 6 28.51 0.81 -22.13
C ARG A 6 27.78 1.09 -20.83
N ILE A 7 27.67 2.35 -20.42
CA ILE A 7 26.96 2.74 -19.19
C ILE A 7 25.44 2.59 -19.41
N ASN A 8 24.89 3.11 -20.52
CA ASN A 8 23.46 2.95 -20.83
C ASN A 8 23.06 1.47 -20.98
N GLY A 9 23.93 0.63 -21.56
CA GLY A 9 23.67 -0.81 -21.68
C GLY A 9 23.75 -1.57 -20.34
N LEU A 10 24.44 -1.03 -19.34
CA LEU A 10 24.50 -1.59 -17.99
C LEU A 10 23.26 -1.21 -17.17
N PHE A 11 22.76 0.01 -17.32
CA PHE A 11 21.48 0.43 -16.71
C PHE A 11 20.31 -0.33 -17.31
N LYS A 12 20.18 -0.38 -18.65
CA LYS A 12 19.09 -1.09 -19.32
C LYS A 12 19.03 -2.58 -18.97
N LYS A 13 20.19 -3.25 -18.86
CA LYS A 13 20.24 -4.67 -18.46
C LYS A 13 19.87 -4.89 -16.99
N ARG A 14 20.20 -3.93 -16.12
CA ARG A 14 19.77 -3.94 -14.72
C ARG A 14 18.27 -3.68 -14.63
N ASP A 15 17.73 -2.76 -15.41
CA ASP A 15 16.28 -2.47 -15.52
C ASP A 15 15.48 -3.69 -16.02
N ASP A 16 16.00 -4.42 -17.02
CA ASP A 16 15.37 -5.65 -17.53
C ASP A 16 15.40 -6.81 -16.51
N GLU A 17 16.48 -6.93 -15.73
CA GLU A 17 16.58 -7.90 -14.62
C GLU A 17 15.69 -7.47 -13.42
N ILE A 18 15.55 -6.16 -13.16
CA ILE A 18 14.64 -5.56 -12.17
C ILE A 18 13.17 -5.83 -12.53
N ASN A 19 12.79 -5.66 -13.81
CA ASN A 19 11.42 -5.93 -14.28
C ASN A 19 11.02 -7.40 -14.13
N ALA A 20 11.99 -8.33 -14.12
CA ALA A 20 11.74 -9.75 -13.92
C ALA A 20 11.52 -10.12 -12.43
N ASP A 21 12.20 -9.44 -11.50
CA ASP A 21 11.98 -9.62 -10.05
C ASP A 21 10.69 -8.93 -9.56
N ILE A 22 10.21 -7.90 -10.27
CA ILE A 22 8.90 -7.25 -10.05
C ILE A 22 7.70 -8.17 -10.43
N MET A 23 7.95 -9.34 -11.03
CA MET A 23 6.91 -10.25 -11.54
C MET A 23 6.48 -11.37 -10.59
N GLU A 24 6.82 -11.35 -9.29
CA GLU A 24 6.02 -12.10 -8.34
C GLU A 24 4.70 -11.34 -8.12
N GLU A 25 3.58 -11.95 -8.54
CA GLU A 25 2.24 -11.47 -8.21
C GLU A 25 2.11 -11.38 -6.69
N ASP A 26 2.39 -10.20 -6.14
CA ASP A 26 2.27 -9.90 -4.72
C ASP A 26 0.78 -9.98 -4.37
N ASN A 27 0.35 -11.15 -3.88
CA ASN A 27 -1.00 -11.32 -3.38
C ASN A 27 -1.14 -10.53 -2.08
N GLY A 28 -2.30 -9.95 -1.81
CA GLY A 28 -2.58 -9.21 -0.57
C GLY A 28 -2.52 -10.10 0.69
N GLY A 29 -2.22 -11.39 0.55
CA GLY A 29 -2.17 -12.38 1.61
C GLY A 29 -3.47 -13.16 1.79
N PHE A 30 -3.37 -14.24 2.57
CA PHE A 30 -4.49 -15.16 2.84
C PHE A 30 -5.35 -14.66 4.00
N VAL A 31 -6.66 -14.57 3.79
CA VAL A 31 -7.60 -13.94 4.73
C VAL A 31 -8.67 -14.92 5.21
N PHE A 32 -8.93 -14.95 6.53
CA PHE A 32 -10.09 -15.63 7.10
C PHE A 32 -11.21 -14.63 7.42
N ILE A 33 -12.40 -14.77 6.80
CA ILE A 33 -13.55 -13.89 7.07
C ILE A 33 -14.54 -14.56 8.03
N SER A 34 -14.46 -14.16 9.30
CA SER A 34 -15.43 -14.55 10.34
C SER A 34 -16.73 -13.76 10.18
N HIS A 35 -17.83 -14.48 9.97
CA HIS A 35 -19.12 -13.87 9.70
C HIS A 35 -20.29 -14.79 10.08
N SER A 36 -21.48 -14.22 10.23
CA SER A 36 -22.71 -15.01 10.34
C SER A 36 -23.24 -15.39 8.96
N HIS A 37 -23.69 -16.64 8.78
CA HIS A 37 -24.33 -17.11 7.55
C HIS A 37 -25.57 -16.29 7.14
N LYS A 38 -26.21 -15.58 8.08
CA LYS A 38 -27.34 -14.67 7.79
C LYS A 38 -26.91 -13.40 7.06
N ASP A 39 -25.61 -13.08 7.11
CA ASP A 39 -25.01 -11.90 6.51
C ASP A 39 -24.32 -12.20 5.17
N ILE A 40 -24.41 -13.45 4.68
CA ILE A 40 -23.65 -13.95 3.53
C ILE A 40 -23.78 -13.09 2.27
N LYS A 41 -24.93 -12.45 2.04
CA LYS A 41 -25.12 -11.56 0.88
C LYS A 41 -24.23 -10.32 0.94
N LYS A 42 -24.06 -9.72 2.13
CA LYS A 42 -23.16 -8.58 2.33
C LYS A 42 -21.71 -9.03 2.38
N VAL A 43 -21.42 -10.14 3.06
CA VAL A 43 -20.08 -10.74 3.16
C VAL A 43 -19.52 -11.13 1.79
N ARG A 44 -20.36 -11.61 0.86
CA ARG A 44 -19.92 -11.86 -0.52
C ARG A 44 -19.42 -10.61 -1.23
N LYS A 45 -20.00 -9.44 -0.95
CA LYS A 45 -19.50 -8.18 -1.51
C LYS A 45 -18.11 -7.86 -0.95
N ILE A 46 -17.95 -8.01 0.36
CA ILE A 46 -16.67 -7.84 1.06
C ILE A 46 -15.61 -8.75 0.45
N ARG A 47 -15.90 -10.06 0.38
CA ARG A 47 -15.02 -11.06 -0.22
C ARG A 47 -14.63 -10.71 -1.64
N ASN A 48 -15.61 -10.41 -2.50
CA ASN A 48 -15.34 -10.06 -3.89
C ASN A 48 -14.42 -8.84 -3.98
N MET A 49 -14.63 -7.81 -3.14
CA MET A 49 -13.69 -6.68 -3.10
C MET A 49 -12.29 -7.14 -2.69
N MET A 50 -12.16 -8.02 -1.68
CA MET A 50 -10.84 -8.52 -1.27
C MET A 50 -10.14 -9.26 -2.41
N GLU A 51 -10.87 -10.11 -3.12
CA GLU A 51 -10.37 -10.84 -4.31
C GLU A 51 -9.93 -9.87 -5.42
N HIS A 52 -10.68 -8.78 -5.67
CA HIS A 52 -10.28 -7.76 -6.67
C HIS A 52 -9.04 -6.96 -6.22
N SER A 53 -8.79 -6.86 -4.91
CA SER A 53 -7.62 -6.21 -4.33
C SER A 53 -6.43 -7.18 -4.14
N GLY A 54 -6.47 -8.38 -4.74
CA GLY A 54 -5.37 -9.34 -4.72
C GLY A 54 -5.27 -10.21 -3.45
N PHE A 55 -6.18 -10.08 -2.49
CA PHE A 55 -6.22 -10.96 -1.32
C PHE A 55 -6.86 -12.31 -1.66
N GLU A 56 -6.55 -13.33 -0.86
CA GLU A 56 -7.16 -14.66 -0.96
C GLU A 56 -8.09 -14.96 0.23
N PRO A 57 -9.34 -14.44 0.22
CA PRO A 57 -10.28 -14.63 1.32
C PRO A 57 -10.99 -16.00 1.29
N ILE A 58 -11.10 -16.62 2.47
CA ILE A 58 -12.02 -17.74 2.70
C ILE A 58 -13.23 -17.31 3.53
N CYS A 59 -14.41 -17.79 3.12
CA CYS A 59 -15.67 -17.66 3.85
C CYS A 59 -16.26 -19.05 4.10
N PHE A 60 -16.30 -19.49 5.36
CA PHE A 60 -16.97 -20.75 5.70
C PHE A 60 -18.50 -20.60 5.69
N PHE A 61 -19.20 -21.44 4.93
CA PHE A 61 -20.66 -21.54 4.96
C PHE A 61 -21.08 -22.77 5.79
N LEU A 62 -21.13 -22.58 7.10
CA LEU A 62 -21.29 -23.64 8.11
C LEU A 62 -22.65 -24.36 8.13
N LYS A 63 -23.53 -24.19 7.13
CA LYS A 63 -24.80 -24.94 7.06
C LYS A 63 -24.63 -26.43 6.70
N CYS A 64 -23.42 -26.87 6.35
CA CYS A 64 -23.18 -28.20 5.79
C CYS A 64 -22.49 -29.18 6.73
N LEU A 65 -22.26 -28.84 8.00
CA LEU A 65 -21.47 -29.67 8.91
C LEU A 65 -22.33 -30.09 10.11
N THR A 66 -22.38 -31.40 10.36
CA THR A 66 -23.30 -32.04 11.33
C THR A 66 -22.60 -32.58 12.57
N ASP A 67 -21.26 -32.51 12.64
CA ASP A 67 -20.46 -32.95 13.78
C ASP A 67 -19.68 -31.76 14.35
N ASP A 68 -20.01 -31.33 15.57
CA ASP A 68 -19.57 -30.02 16.09
C ASP A 68 -18.05 -29.97 16.40
N ASP A 69 -17.44 -31.07 16.83
CA ASP A 69 -16.05 -31.08 17.32
C ASP A 69 -15.00 -31.08 16.18
N GLU A 70 -15.19 -31.91 15.14
CA GLU A 70 -14.29 -31.93 13.97
C GLU A 70 -14.30 -30.59 13.20
N VAL A 71 -15.42 -29.87 13.28
CA VAL A 71 -15.62 -28.58 12.61
C VAL A 71 -14.85 -27.47 13.32
N GLU A 72 -14.84 -27.47 14.65
CA GLU A 72 -14.06 -26.48 15.42
C GLU A 72 -12.56 -26.61 15.14
N ASP A 73 -12.03 -27.84 15.12
CA ASP A 73 -10.61 -28.08 14.84
C ASP A 73 -10.23 -27.79 13.39
N LEU A 74 -11.15 -27.99 12.44
CA LEU A 74 -10.94 -27.54 11.06
C LEU A 74 -10.87 -26.01 10.98
N ILE A 75 -11.82 -25.29 11.60
CA ILE A 75 -11.85 -23.82 11.57
C ILE A 75 -10.58 -23.23 12.17
N LYS A 76 -10.12 -23.74 13.32
CA LYS A 76 -8.88 -23.27 13.97
C LYS A 76 -7.66 -23.44 13.07
N ARG A 77 -7.50 -24.60 12.42
CA ARG A 77 -6.41 -24.83 11.46
C ARG A 77 -6.45 -23.87 10.29
N GLU A 78 -7.63 -23.58 9.77
CA GLU A 78 -7.80 -22.64 8.67
C GLU A 78 -7.49 -21.20 9.10
N ILE A 79 -7.88 -20.80 10.31
CA ILE A 79 -7.47 -19.53 10.91
C ILE A 79 -5.94 -19.49 11.03
N ASP A 80 -5.31 -20.52 11.58
CA ASP A 80 -3.86 -20.57 11.81
C ASP A 80 -3.05 -20.43 10.51
N ALA A 81 -3.52 -21.01 9.41
CA ALA A 81 -2.88 -20.94 8.10
C ALA A 81 -2.95 -19.57 7.43
N ARG A 82 -3.72 -18.60 7.96
CA ARG A 82 -4.04 -17.32 7.30
C ARG A 82 -3.52 -16.13 8.04
N GLU A 83 -2.79 -15.24 7.39
CA GLU A 83 -2.18 -14.08 8.04
C GLU A 83 -3.20 -13.14 8.66
N TRP A 84 -4.32 -12.92 7.96
CA TRP A 84 -5.34 -11.95 8.33
C TRP A 84 -6.62 -12.60 8.84
N PHE A 85 -7.22 -11.98 9.86
CA PHE A 85 -8.54 -12.34 10.37
C PHE A 85 -9.49 -11.14 10.30
N VAL A 86 -10.55 -11.26 9.51
CA VAL A 86 -11.59 -10.24 9.36
C VAL A 86 -12.83 -10.65 10.15
N TYR A 87 -13.10 -9.95 11.24
CA TYR A 87 -14.35 -10.05 11.97
C TYR A 87 -15.41 -9.14 11.36
N VAL A 88 -16.48 -9.75 10.87
CA VAL A 88 -17.65 -9.04 10.36
C VAL A 88 -18.70 -8.91 11.48
N ASP A 89 -18.70 -7.76 12.13
CA ASP A 89 -19.57 -7.42 13.25
C ASP A 89 -20.98 -7.06 12.79
N SER A 90 -21.97 -7.80 13.28
CA SER A 90 -23.39 -7.57 12.99
C SER A 90 -24.25 -8.07 14.14
N PRO A 91 -25.51 -7.62 14.24
CA PRO A 91 -26.46 -8.19 15.19
C PRO A 91 -26.64 -9.72 15.05
N ASN A 92 -26.38 -10.29 13.87
CA ASN A 92 -26.44 -11.73 13.63
C ASN A 92 -25.13 -12.43 14.04
N SER A 93 -23.97 -11.84 13.76
CA SER A 93 -22.66 -12.43 14.09
C SER A 93 -22.41 -12.44 15.59
N ARG A 94 -22.81 -11.37 16.32
CA ARG A 94 -22.82 -11.31 17.79
C ARG A 94 -23.67 -12.40 18.46
N LYS A 95 -24.64 -12.99 17.74
CA LYS A 95 -25.51 -14.09 18.23
C LYS A 95 -25.05 -15.48 17.79
N SER A 96 -23.99 -15.57 16.97
CA SER A 96 -23.53 -16.84 16.40
C SER A 96 -22.55 -17.53 17.35
N LYS A 97 -22.83 -18.79 17.72
CA LYS A 97 -21.92 -19.64 18.51
C LYS A 97 -20.55 -19.74 17.82
N TRP A 98 -20.55 -20.02 16.52
CA TRP A 98 -19.33 -20.21 15.73
C TRP A 98 -18.44 -18.98 15.68
N VAL A 99 -19.03 -17.80 15.41
CA VAL A 99 -18.29 -16.54 15.37
C VAL A 99 -17.70 -16.21 16.74
N LYS A 100 -18.44 -16.52 17.82
CA LYS A 100 -17.91 -16.38 19.18
C LYS A 100 -16.70 -17.30 19.41
N THR A 101 -16.79 -18.57 19.04
CA THR A 101 -15.68 -19.53 19.16
C THR A 101 -14.45 -19.07 18.36
N GLU A 102 -14.63 -18.59 17.13
CA GLU A 102 -13.56 -18.06 16.28
C GLU A 102 -12.87 -16.86 16.93
N ARG A 103 -13.65 -15.94 17.52
CA ARG A 103 -13.13 -14.77 18.22
C ARG A 103 -12.38 -15.12 19.50
N ASP A 104 -12.97 -15.97 20.34
CA ASP A 104 -12.36 -16.44 21.58
C ASP A 104 -11.02 -17.14 21.26
N TYR A 105 -10.95 -17.86 20.14
CA TYR A 105 -9.71 -18.48 19.67
C TYR A 105 -8.65 -17.46 19.25
N ILE A 106 -9.01 -16.48 18.42
CA ILE A 106 -8.10 -15.39 17.99
C ILE A 106 -7.57 -14.60 19.19
N GLU A 107 -8.44 -14.27 20.15
CA GLU A 107 -8.07 -13.58 21.39
C GLU A 107 -7.10 -14.42 22.24
N SER A 108 -7.14 -15.76 22.13
CA SER A 108 -6.23 -16.66 22.85
C SER A 108 -4.83 -16.79 22.22
N ILE A 109 -4.70 -16.66 20.90
CA ILE A 109 -3.41 -16.80 20.20
C ILE A 109 -2.68 -15.45 20.01
N GLY A 110 -3.40 -14.32 19.96
CA GLY A 110 -2.86 -12.95 20.03
C GLY A 110 -1.95 -12.48 18.89
N SER A 111 -1.51 -13.38 18.00
CA SER A 111 -0.51 -13.10 16.96
C SER A 111 -1.09 -12.76 15.58
N LYS A 112 -2.43 -12.80 15.41
CA LYS A 112 -3.08 -12.56 14.12
C LYS A 112 -3.32 -11.07 13.87
N LYS A 113 -3.23 -10.65 12.60
CA LYS A 113 -3.68 -9.33 12.17
C LYS A 113 -5.21 -9.30 12.12
N VAL A 114 -5.84 -8.62 13.08
CA VAL A 114 -7.30 -8.61 13.23
C VAL A 114 -7.91 -7.32 12.70
N ILE A 115 -8.98 -7.48 11.92
CA ILE A 115 -9.74 -6.42 11.28
C ILE A 115 -11.19 -6.52 11.73
N ASN A 116 -11.82 -5.41 12.12
CA ASN A 116 -13.23 -5.37 12.52
C ASN A 116 -14.06 -4.56 11.51
N VAL A 117 -15.10 -5.18 10.94
CA VAL A 117 -16.01 -4.57 9.94
C VAL A 117 -17.43 -4.53 10.49
N LYS A 118 -17.99 -3.35 10.68
CA LYS A 118 -19.37 -3.17 11.18
C LYS A 118 -20.40 -3.24 10.03
N LEU A 119 -21.37 -4.16 10.09
CA LEU A 119 -22.42 -4.38 9.07
C LEU A 119 -23.71 -3.58 9.28
N ASP A 120 -23.84 -2.94 10.43
CA ASP A 120 -25.01 -2.23 10.95
C ASP A 120 -25.14 -0.78 10.46
N SER A 121 -24.09 -0.22 9.84
CA SER A 121 -24.13 1.07 9.14
C SER A 121 -24.33 0.90 7.63
N ASN A 122 -24.50 2.00 6.89
CA ASN A 122 -24.35 2.01 5.42
C ASN A 122 -22.86 1.99 4.97
N ALA A 123 -21.92 2.12 5.92
CA ALA A 123 -20.46 2.13 5.74
C ALA A 123 -19.69 0.77 5.77
N PRO A 124 -20.27 -0.46 5.76
CA PRO A 124 -19.49 -1.69 5.80
C PRO A 124 -18.59 -1.89 4.59
N MET A 125 -18.99 -1.33 3.44
CA MET A 125 -18.17 -1.33 2.23
C MET A 125 -17.02 -0.34 2.30
N GLU A 126 -17.12 0.71 3.11
CA GLU A 126 -16.10 1.75 3.24
C GLU A 126 -14.98 1.30 4.17
N SER A 127 -15.31 0.73 5.34
CA SER A 127 -14.32 0.07 6.20
C SER A 127 -13.61 -1.07 5.48
N VAL A 128 -14.33 -1.86 4.69
CA VAL A 128 -13.75 -2.95 3.88
C VAL A 128 -12.90 -2.39 2.75
N SER A 129 -13.37 -1.40 1.98
CA SER A 129 -12.59 -0.73 0.94
C SER A 129 -11.26 -0.20 1.49
N LYS A 130 -11.28 0.29 2.73
CA LYS A 130 -10.15 0.93 3.38
C LYS A 130 -9.19 -0.01 4.10
N ILE A 131 -9.69 -1.18 4.49
CA ILE A 131 -8.87 -2.28 4.98
C ILE A 131 -8.24 -3.03 3.80
N LEU A 132 -8.94 -3.07 2.67
CA LEU A 132 -8.46 -3.62 1.40
C LEU A 132 -7.49 -2.72 0.66
N SER A 133 -7.56 -1.41 0.89
CA SER A 133 -6.54 -0.45 0.45
C SER A 133 -5.26 -0.48 1.29
N LYS A 134 -5.06 -1.49 2.17
CA LYS A 134 -3.87 -1.63 3.02
C LYS A 134 -2.71 -2.38 2.37
N GLY A 135 -2.60 -2.38 1.06
CA GLY A 135 -1.32 -2.00 0.49
C GLY A 135 -1.40 -0.50 0.24
N LEU A 136 -1.09 0.35 1.23
CA LEU A 136 -1.05 1.79 0.99
C LEU A 136 -0.04 2.00 -0.13
N THR A 137 -0.53 2.57 -1.23
CA THR A 137 0.26 2.70 -2.44
C THR A 137 1.15 3.93 -2.32
N ILE A 138 2.46 3.70 -2.34
CA ILE A 138 3.46 4.77 -2.40
C ILE A 138 3.98 4.79 -3.83
N PHE A 139 3.69 5.86 -4.56
CA PHE A 139 4.35 6.12 -5.83
C PHE A 139 5.53 7.06 -5.59
N ILE A 140 6.75 6.59 -5.86
CA ILE A 140 7.96 7.39 -5.73
C ILE A 140 8.25 8.07 -7.07
N SER A 141 8.08 9.39 -7.10
CA SER A 141 8.50 10.24 -8.21
C SER A 141 9.92 10.74 -7.93
N TYR A 142 10.86 10.48 -8.84
CA TYR A 142 12.28 10.78 -8.65
C TYR A 142 13.02 10.99 -9.97
N CYS A 143 14.22 11.57 -9.91
CA CYS A 143 15.12 11.60 -11.06
C CYS A 143 15.94 10.31 -11.14
N ALA A 144 16.18 9.81 -12.35
CA ALA A 144 17.10 8.73 -12.66
C ALA A 144 18.42 8.71 -11.85
N LYS A 145 18.99 9.88 -11.58
CA LYS A 145 20.26 10.03 -10.86
C LYS A 145 20.15 9.73 -9.36
N ASP A 146 18.95 9.79 -8.79
CA ASP A 146 18.65 9.49 -7.40
C ASP A 146 18.31 8.00 -7.20
N GLY A 147 18.37 7.19 -8.26
CA GLY A 147 17.87 5.81 -8.28
C GLY A 147 18.52 4.88 -7.25
N GLU A 148 19.79 5.06 -6.91
CA GLU A 148 20.45 4.24 -5.87
C GLU A 148 19.81 4.46 -4.49
N ILE A 149 19.56 5.72 -4.14
CA ILE A 149 18.93 6.11 -2.87
C ILE A 149 17.47 5.64 -2.84
N VAL A 150 16.75 5.89 -3.93
CA VAL A 150 15.34 5.51 -4.08
C VAL A 150 15.17 4.00 -4.00
N TRP A 151 16.11 3.23 -4.54
CA TRP A 151 16.05 1.78 -4.47
C TRP A 151 16.24 1.24 -3.05
N SER A 152 17.20 1.78 -2.30
CA SER A 152 17.35 1.42 -0.88
C SER A 152 16.10 1.80 -0.08
N LEU A 153 15.50 2.96 -0.36
CA LEU A 153 14.26 3.38 0.28
C LEU A 153 13.06 2.50 -0.11
N TYR A 154 12.96 2.11 -1.39
CA TYR A 154 11.94 1.20 -1.91
C TYR A 154 11.89 -0.08 -1.09
N HIS A 155 13.03 -0.76 -0.90
CA HIS A 155 13.09 -2.02 -0.14
C HIS A 155 12.65 -1.83 1.31
N LYS A 156 13.07 -0.75 1.96
CA LYS A 156 12.68 -0.45 3.35
C LYS A 156 11.17 -0.18 3.47
N LEU A 157 10.54 0.41 2.46
CA LEU A 157 9.10 0.64 2.43
C LEU A 157 8.32 -0.66 2.14
N VAL A 158 8.82 -1.51 1.25
CA VAL A 158 8.25 -2.85 1.00
C VAL A 158 8.36 -3.74 2.24
N GLU A 159 9.48 -3.73 2.96
CA GLU A 159 9.65 -4.43 4.24
C GLU A 159 8.65 -3.97 5.31
N LYS A 160 8.13 -2.74 5.18
CA LYS A 160 7.06 -2.18 6.02
C LYS A 160 5.65 -2.47 5.48
N GLU A 161 5.52 -3.39 4.53
CA GLU A 161 4.27 -3.87 3.93
C GLU A 161 3.53 -2.82 3.08
N PHE A 162 4.24 -1.82 2.55
CA PHE A 162 3.67 -0.87 1.59
C PHE A 162 3.72 -1.41 0.16
N ARG A 163 2.72 -1.04 -0.65
CA ARG A 163 2.76 -1.27 -2.09
C ARG A 163 3.52 -0.13 -2.73
N VAL A 164 4.76 -0.36 -3.12
CA VAL A 164 5.64 0.69 -3.63
C VAL A 164 5.79 0.59 -5.14
N PHE A 165 5.62 1.71 -5.83
CA PHE A 165 5.90 1.86 -7.26
C PHE A 165 6.95 2.93 -7.47
N CYS A 166 7.81 2.74 -8.47
CA CYS A 166 8.80 3.71 -8.89
C CYS A 166 8.59 4.00 -10.38
N ALA A 167 8.64 5.26 -10.79
CA ALA A 167 8.67 5.59 -12.21
C ALA A 167 9.93 4.96 -12.88
N PRO A 168 9.81 4.18 -13.96
CA PRO A 168 10.96 3.63 -14.67
C PRO A 168 11.74 4.72 -15.39
N LEU A 169 13.07 4.56 -15.45
CA LEU A 169 14.03 5.54 -15.97
C LEU A 169 13.99 5.76 -17.49
N SER A 170 13.27 4.96 -18.27
CA SER A 170 13.32 5.03 -19.74
C SER A 170 11.98 4.70 -20.40
N LEU A 171 11.36 5.71 -21.00
CA LEU A 171 10.08 5.64 -21.73
C LEU A 171 10.28 5.22 -23.20
N GLU A 172 11.03 4.14 -23.48
CA GLU A 172 11.24 3.71 -24.87
C GLU A 172 10.05 2.91 -25.46
N GLU A 173 9.04 2.53 -24.66
CA GLU A 173 7.85 1.82 -25.15
C GLU A 173 6.55 2.41 -24.57
N ASP A 174 5.56 2.63 -25.45
CA ASP A 174 4.27 3.26 -25.12
C ASP A 174 3.49 2.53 -24.00
N SER A 175 3.73 1.23 -23.79
CA SER A 175 3.04 0.44 -22.76
C SER A 175 3.43 0.84 -21.32
N TYR A 176 4.66 1.31 -21.09
CA TYR A 176 5.08 1.70 -19.75
C TYR A 176 4.45 3.02 -19.30
N VAL A 177 4.04 3.88 -20.24
CA VAL A 177 3.45 5.17 -19.92
C VAL A 177 2.07 4.99 -19.27
N GLU A 178 1.24 4.10 -19.82
CA GLU A 178 -0.09 3.81 -19.28
C GLU A 178 0.02 3.19 -17.88
N GLU A 179 0.93 2.24 -17.68
CA GLU A 179 1.15 1.61 -16.38
C GLU A 179 1.64 2.60 -15.30
N ILE A 180 2.50 3.56 -15.66
CA ILE A 180 2.94 4.62 -14.74
C ILE A 180 1.75 5.50 -14.32
N ILE A 181 0.92 5.89 -15.28
CA ILE A 181 -0.26 6.71 -15.02
C ILE A 181 -1.20 5.95 -14.10
N ASP A 182 -1.50 4.67 -14.40
CA ASP A 182 -2.38 3.84 -13.58
C ASP A 182 -1.84 3.68 -12.15
N ASN A 183 -0.54 3.45 -11.98
CA ASN A 183 0.08 3.32 -10.67
C ASN A 183 0.09 4.64 -9.88
N MET A 184 0.29 5.76 -10.56
CA MET A 184 0.24 7.10 -9.95
C MET A 184 -1.20 7.49 -9.57
N GLU A 185 -2.18 7.23 -10.43
CA GLU A 185 -3.60 7.43 -10.13
C GLU A 185 -4.02 6.57 -8.93
N CYS A 186 -3.60 5.30 -8.92
CA CYS A 186 -3.78 4.40 -7.78
C CYS A 186 -3.18 4.97 -6.48
N ALA A 187 -1.99 5.56 -6.53
CA ALA A 187 -1.38 6.21 -5.37
C ALA A 187 -2.11 7.49 -4.94
N CYS A 188 -2.64 8.28 -5.87
CA CYS A 188 -3.46 9.45 -5.55
C CYS A 188 -4.77 9.06 -4.84
N GLU A 189 -5.37 7.93 -5.24
CA GLU A 189 -6.61 7.43 -4.65
C GLU A 189 -6.40 6.67 -3.33
N LEU A 190 -5.34 5.87 -3.24
CA LEU A 190 -5.17 4.84 -2.20
C LEU A 190 -3.93 5.03 -1.31
N GLY A 191 -3.18 6.11 -1.48
CA GLY A 191 -2.00 6.37 -0.66
C GLY A 191 -1.41 7.76 -0.85
N LEU A 192 -0.14 7.81 -1.25
CA LEU A 192 0.60 9.05 -1.38
C LEU A 192 1.60 9.01 -2.52
N ILE A 193 1.96 10.20 -2.99
CA ILE A 193 3.05 10.45 -3.91
C ILE A 193 4.26 10.90 -3.08
N LEU A 194 5.32 10.09 -3.05
CA LEU A 194 6.59 10.47 -2.47
C LEU A 194 7.40 11.23 -3.54
N ALA A 195 7.46 12.55 -3.42
CA ALA A 195 8.16 13.41 -4.36
C ALA A 195 9.60 13.64 -3.88
N VAL A 196 10.57 13.03 -4.57
CA VAL A 196 11.99 13.13 -4.21
C VAL A 196 12.58 14.40 -4.83
N PHE A 197 12.76 15.43 -4.02
CA PHE A 197 13.35 16.71 -4.38
C PHE A 197 14.87 16.67 -4.19
N SER A 198 15.60 16.59 -5.30
CA SER A 198 17.05 16.66 -5.39
C SER A 198 17.45 17.79 -6.35
N LYS A 199 18.73 18.16 -6.40
CA LYS A 199 19.24 19.13 -7.40
C LYS A 199 18.96 18.68 -8.84
N ASP A 200 18.83 17.38 -9.07
CA ASP A 200 18.57 16.82 -10.38
C ASP A 200 17.08 16.72 -10.70
N SER A 201 16.22 16.39 -9.73
CA SER A 201 14.77 16.24 -9.96
C SER A 201 14.06 17.57 -10.18
N VAL A 202 14.43 18.64 -9.45
CA VAL A 202 13.84 20.00 -9.63
C VAL A 202 14.03 20.58 -11.03
N ASN A 203 15.02 20.07 -11.78
CA ASN A 203 15.31 20.50 -13.15
C ASN A 203 14.75 19.54 -14.21
N SER A 204 14.03 18.48 -13.81
CA SER A 204 13.50 17.46 -14.70
C SER A 204 12.07 17.79 -15.13
N SER A 205 11.85 17.90 -16.44
CA SER A 205 10.51 18.11 -17.01
C SER A 205 9.56 16.92 -16.78
N TYR A 206 10.11 15.71 -16.63
CA TYR A 206 9.32 14.51 -16.34
C TYR A 206 8.81 14.51 -14.90
N PHE A 207 9.71 14.80 -13.95
CA PHE A 207 9.38 14.95 -12.54
C PHE A 207 8.29 16.01 -12.35
N LYS A 208 8.47 17.19 -12.98
CA LYS A 208 7.45 18.23 -12.98
C LYS A 208 6.08 17.74 -13.46
N ARG A 209 6.03 17.02 -14.59
CA ARG A 209 4.77 16.53 -15.16
C ARG A 209 4.05 15.55 -14.22
N GLU A 210 4.78 14.69 -13.53
CA GLU A 210 4.21 13.75 -12.55
C GLU A 210 3.62 14.52 -11.36
N ILE A 211 4.34 15.49 -10.81
CA ILE A 211 3.85 16.34 -9.72
C ILE A 211 2.64 17.18 -10.13
N ASP A 212 2.65 17.77 -11.32
CA ASP A 212 1.52 18.51 -11.89
C ASP A 212 0.27 17.62 -11.99
N THR A 213 0.47 16.37 -12.40
CA THR A 213 -0.63 15.40 -12.56
C THR A 213 -1.16 14.95 -11.20
N ALA A 214 -0.28 14.60 -10.27
CA ALA A 214 -0.66 14.25 -8.90
C ALA A 214 -1.45 15.37 -8.22
N PHE A 215 -0.98 16.62 -8.35
CA PHE A 215 -1.65 17.79 -7.81
C PHE A 215 -3.03 18.00 -8.46
N GLY A 216 -3.11 17.88 -9.78
CA GLY A 216 -4.37 17.96 -10.52
C GLY A 216 -5.40 16.90 -10.14
N SER A 217 -4.93 15.71 -9.74
CA SER A 217 -5.74 14.59 -9.24
C SER A 217 -6.01 14.65 -7.73
N ASN A 218 -5.61 15.72 -7.05
CA ASN A 218 -5.76 15.91 -5.60
C ASN A 218 -5.08 14.79 -4.77
N GLY A 219 -3.98 14.24 -5.28
CA GLY A 219 -3.16 13.26 -4.57
C GLY A 219 -2.38 13.90 -3.41
N LEU A 220 -2.15 13.13 -2.34
CA LEU A 220 -1.30 13.59 -1.25
C LEU A 220 0.16 13.52 -1.67
N ILE A 221 0.81 14.68 -1.81
CA ILE A 221 2.22 14.77 -2.17
C ILE A 221 3.03 14.96 -0.89
N VAL A 222 3.92 14.01 -0.59
CA VAL A 222 4.86 14.08 0.53
C VAL A 222 6.25 14.41 -0.03
N PRO A 223 6.79 15.60 0.24
CA PRO A 223 8.11 15.97 -0.25
C PRO A 223 9.21 15.30 0.59
N LEU A 224 10.17 14.67 -0.10
CA LEU A 224 11.43 14.18 0.46
C LEU A 224 12.58 15.02 -0.13
N TYR A 225 13.19 15.87 0.68
CA TYR A 225 14.29 16.73 0.25
C TYR A 225 15.62 16.01 0.49
N ILE A 226 16.38 15.83 -0.59
CA ILE A 226 17.72 15.23 -0.55
C ILE A 226 18.77 16.31 -0.78
N GLY A 227 19.55 16.57 0.27
CA GLY A 227 20.57 17.60 0.26
C GLY A 227 19.99 19.01 0.27
N ASP A 228 20.82 19.98 -0.12
CA ASP A 228 20.51 21.41 -0.03
C ASP A 228 19.70 21.87 -1.26
N VAL A 229 18.38 21.64 -1.21
CA VAL A 229 17.41 21.94 -2.29
C VAL A 229 16.30 22.88 -1.79
N THR A 230 15.98 22.83 -0.50
CA THR A 230 14.89 23.61 0.13
C THR A 230 15.05 25.11 -0.09
N ASP A 231 16.29 25.62 -0.04
CA ASP A 231 16.60 27.04 -0.26
C ASP A 231 16.39 27.53 -1.72
N ASN A 232 16.22 26.62 -2.69
CA ASN A 232 16.12 26.97 -4.12
C ASN A 232 15.00 26.20 -4.85
N LEU A 233 13.92 25.84 -4.16
CA LEU A 233 12.74 25.27 -4.81
C LEU A 233 12.13 26.26 -5.80
N PRO A 234 11.85 25.84 -7.04
CA PRO A 234 11.04 26.64 -7.95
C PRO A 234 9.68 27.00 -7.33
N GLU A 235 9.25 28.26 -7.46
CA GLU A 235 8.00 28.83 -6.89
C GLU A 235 6.74 27.99 -7.22
N GLU A 236 6.75 27.31 -8.36
CA GLU A 236 5.69 26.36 -8.75
C GLU A 236 5.49 25.20 -7.78
N TYR A 237 6.56 24.69 -7.15
CA TYR A 237 6.46 23.63 -6.15
C TYR A 237 5.98 24.16 -4.80
N GLU A 238 6.24 25.42 -4.46
CA GLU A 238 5.68 26.05 -3.25
C GLU A 238 4.14 26.04 -3.29
N LEU A 239 3.56 26.24 -4.48
CA LEU A 239 2.11 26.15 -4.68
C LEU A 239 1.58 24.72 -4.47
N TYR A 240 2.31 23.71 -4.95
CA TYR A 240 1.88 22.31 -4.86
C TYR A 240 1.97 21.74 -3.46
N LEU A 241 3.00 22.15 -2.73
CA LEU A 241 3.29 21.63 -1.40
C LEU A 241 2.55 22.43 -0.31
N GLY A 242 2.21 23.70 -0.54
CA GLY A 242 1.45 24.50 0.41
C GLY A 242 2.09 24.50 1.81
N ASP A 243 1.32 24.06 2.82
CA ASP A 243 1.78 23.91 4.22
C ASP A 243 2.24 22.48 4.57
N VAL A 244 2.44 21.59 3.58
CA VAL A 244 2.86 20.21 3.82
C VAL A 244 4.32 20.19 4.28
N ASP A 245 4.54 19.82 5.53
CA ASP A 245 5.89 19.57 6.07
C ASP A 245 6.53 18.36 5.35
N GLY A 246 7.74 18.57 4.84
CA GLY A 246 8.52 17.54 4.16
C GLY A 246 9.50 16.82 5.07
N ILE A 247 10.04 15.71 4.55
CA ILE A 247 11.15 15.00 5.18
C ILE A 247 12.45 15.56 4.61
N GLU A 248 13.29 16.13 5.45
CA GLU A 248 14.59 16.67 5.05
C GLU A 248 15.72 15.70 5.38
N VAL A 249 16.56 15.41 4.40
CA VAL A 249 17.75 14.58 4.55
C VAL A 249 18.99 15.42 4.24
N GLU A 250 19.67 15.84 5.30
CA GLU A 250 20.94 16.56 5.22
C GLU A 250 22.14 15.63 5.41
N GLY A 251 23.23 15.90 4.67
CA GLY A 251 24.50 15.21 4.86
C GLY A 251 24.65 13.91 4.05
N GLU A 252 25.44 12.98 4.58
CA GLU A 252 25.71 11.68 3.93
C GLU A 252 24.52 10.74 4.14
N ILE A 253 23.99 10.19 3.03
CA ILE A 253 22.88 9.23 3.08
C ILE A 253 23.44 7.87 3.44
N THR A 254 23.15 7.44 4.67
CA THR A 254 23.50 6.12 5.21
C THR A 254 22.26 5.23 5.31
N GLU A 255 22.46 3.94 5.51
CA GLU A 255 21.36 2.99 5.74
C GLU A 255 20.48 3.36 6.94
N GLU A 256 21.08 3.90 8.01
CA GLU A 256 20.38 4.34 9.22
C GLU A 256 19.49 5.55 8.93
N VAL A 257 19.99 6.52 8.16
CA VAL A 257 19.21 7.67 7.70
C VAL A 257 18.01 7.22 6.86
N LEU A 258 18.21 6.23 5.99
CA LEU A 258 17.11 5.70 5.17
C LEU A 258 16.08 4.91 5.98
N ASP A 259 16.49 4.23 7.07
CA ASP A 259 15.55 3.59 8.00
C ASP A 259 14.68 4.64 8.71
N ASP A 260 15.29 5.73 9.16
CA ASP A 260 14.59 6.85 9.80
C ASP A 260 13.61 7.53 8.83
N VAL A 261 14.02 7.74 7.57
CA VAL A 261 13.15 8.27 6.51
C VAL A 261 11.97 7.32 6.25
N ALA A 262 12.23 6.02 6.10
CA ALA A 262 11.18 5.03 5.88
C ALA A 262 10.19 4.97 7.06
N GLU A 263 10.65 5.13 8.30
CA GLU A 263 9.75 5.19 9.46
C GLU A 263 8.92 6.47 9.49
N GLN A 264 9.50 7.63 9.15
CA GLN A 264 8.75 8.89 9.04
C GLN A 264 7.64 8.78 7.97
N ILE A 265 7.95 8.23 6.80
CA ILE A 265 6.96 7.96 5.74
C ILE A 265 5.87 7.02 6.28
N ALA A 266 6.25 5.99 7.04
CA ALA A 266 5.28 5.06 7.62
C ALA A 266 4.35 5.72 8.64
N VAL A 267 4.84 6.68 9.44
CA VAL A 267 3.99 7.46 10.35
C VAL A 267 3.01 8.32 9.57
N ILE A 268 3.47 9.08 8.56
CA ILE A 268 2.61 9.92 7.70
C ILE A 268 1.52 9.06 7.04
N ALA A 269 1.90 7.91 6.49
CA ALA A 269 1.00 6.96 5.85
C ALA A 269 -0.06 6.41 6.84
N ARG A 270 0.32 6.11 8.09
CA ARG A 270 -0.61 5.65 9.13
C ARG A 270 -1.55 6.78 9.59
N ASP A 271 -1.05 7.99 9.72
CA ASP A 271 -1.85 9.16 10.10
C ASP A 271 -2.89 9.50 9.02
N LEU A 272 -2.53 9.37 7.73
CA LEU A 272 -3.47 9.47 6.62
C LEU A 272 -4.61 8.46 6.76
N ILE A 273 -4.28 7.20 7.04
CA ILE A 273 -5.28 6.14 7.26
C ILE A 273 -6.20 6.52 8.41
N GLN A 274 -5.66 7.01 9.53
CA GLN A 274 -6.43 7.37 10.72
C GLN A 274 -7.33 8.59 10.49
N SER A 275 -6.83 9.66 9.86
CA SER A 275 -7.62 10.86 9.53
C SER A 275 -8.83 10.51 8.66
N GLN A 276 -8.60 9.74 7.60
CA GLN A 276 -9.69 9.25 6.76
C GLN A 276 -10.68 8.35 7.54
N LEU A 277 -10.29 7.76 8.69
CA LEU A 277 -11.13 6.81 9.46
C LEU A 277 -12.05 7.63 10.37
N ASP A 278 -11.50 8.69 10.95
CA ASP A 278 -12.19 9.62 11.83
C ASP A 278 -13.26 10.44 11.09
N GLU A 279 -13.09 10.71 9.78
CA GLU A 279 -14.11 11.34 8.94
C GLU A 279 -15.36 10.46 8.69
N LEU A 280 -15.31 9.18 9.04
CA LEU A 280 -16.39 8.20 8.82
C LEU A 280 -17.26 7.95 10.08
N ASP A 281 -16.88 8.50 11.23
CA ASP A 281 -17.61 8.42 12.51
C ASP A 281 -18.49 9.66 12.77
#